data_AF-A0A9P0NLQ7-F1
#
_entry.id   AF-A0A9P0NLQ7-F1
#
_cell.length_a   1.000
_cell.length_b   1.000
_cell.length_c   1.000
_cell.angle_alpha   90.00
_cell.angle_beta   90.00
_cell.angle_gamma   90.00
#
_symmetry.space_group_name_H-M   'P 1'
#
loop_
_entity.id
_entity.type
_entity.pdbx_description
1 polymer ?
#
loop_
_entity_poly.entity_id
_entity_poly.type
_entity_poly.pdbx_seq_one_letter_code
_entity_poly.pdbx_strand_id
1 'polypeptide(L)'
;MAVEIFSDSDIRTIVEIACMKLMKEKDEYSERGSGFTSESIDGLLLAVYKYTPMGGSSYIELPAYIDRKRATINPQNVDRYCFKWAILARHVTKPPVYRVRENYWQHEDKYNFDDITFPTPLSDIPKFEKNNINVSINVYGLDKKFQPPREYPTYEVYPLLVADEEKTEHFDLLLVTDGDNSHYTFISNFSRLIRKQKTGHDGRVVFCKRCFTSFDNQNLKYKLSGQEALDQQKLICGTHKPILPEMRYGGGVSTI
;
A
#
# COMPACT_ATOMS: atom_id res chain seq x y z
N MET A 1 7.24 -3.52 11.69
CA MET A 1 7.44 -2.07 11.50
C MET A 1 8.74 -1.92 10.72
N ALA A 2 8.72 -1.37 9.51
CA ALA A 2 9.95 -1.19 8.73
C ALA A 2 10.70 0.04 9.26
N VAL A 3 12.00 -0.10 9.52
CA VAL A 3 12.88 0.99 9.96
C VAL A 3 14.03 1.05 8.97
N GLU A 4 14.26 2.22 8.37
CA GLU A 4 15.36 2.44 7.43
C GLU A 4 16.68 2.52 8.21
N ILE A 5 17.71 1.78 7.77
CA ILE A 5 19.03 1.73 8.40
C ILE A 5 20.05 2.26 7.39
N PHE A 6 20.71 3.36 7.73
CA PHE A 6 21.80 3.96 6.96
C PHE A 6 23.16 3.44 7.45
N SER A 7 24.22 3.67 6.67
CA SER A 7 25.58 3.23 7.01
C SER A 7 26.13 3.79 8.33
N ASP A 8 25.59 4.92 8.80
CA ASP A 8 25.90 5.58 10.06
C ASP A 8 24.89 5.26 11.19
N SER A 9 23.83 4.50 10.90
CA SER A 9 22.78 4.19 11.88
C SER A 9 23.26 3.20 12.93
N ASP A 10 23.06 3.54 14.21
CA ASP A 10 23.33 2.63 15.32
C ASP A 10 22.23 1.56 15.42
N ILE A 11 22.51 0.41 14.82
CA ILE A 11 21.64 -0.77 14.82
C ILE A 11 21.24 -1.18 16.25
N ARG A 12 22.10 -0.97 17.25
CA ARG A 12 21.80 -1.32 18.65
C ARG A 12 20.62 -0.50 19.16
N THR A 13 20.69 0.81 18.95
CA THR A 13 19.61 1.74 19.33
C THR A 13 18.29 1.39 18.66
N ILE A 14 18.30 1.00 17.38
CA ILE A 14 17.08 0.61 16.63
C ILE A 14 16.47 -0.68 17.20
N VAL A 15 17.31 -1.68 17.49
CA VAL A 15 16.88 -2.94 18.10
C VAL A 15 16.32 -2.69 19.50
N GLU A 16 16.97 -1.85 20.31
CA GLU A 16 16.50 -1.48 21.65
C GLU A 16 15.13 -0.78 21.60
N ILE A 17 14.93 0.17 20.67
CA ILE A 17 13.64 0.82 20.47
C ILE A 17 12.56 -0.18 20.06
N ALA A 18 12.87 -1.10 19.14
CA ALA A 18 11.94 -2.14 18.70
C ALA A 18 11.56 -3.09 19.86
N CYS A 19 12.54 -3.49 20.68
CA CYS A 19 12.31 -4.32 21.86
C CYS A 19 11.47 -3.61 22.93
N MET A 20 11.78 -2.35 23.26
CA MET A 20 11.00 -1.56 24.22
C MET A 20 9.54 -1.41 23.76
N LYS A 21 9.32 -1.22 22.45
CA LYS A 21 7.98 -1.14 21.89
C LYS A 21 7.22 -2.46 22.02
N LEU A 22 7.86 -3.58 21.71
CA LEU A 22 7.25 -4.92 21.87
C LEU A 22 6.87 -5.21 23.32
N MET A 23 7.73 -4.85 24.28
CA MET A 23 7.44 -5.00 25.70
C MET A 23 6.24 -4.14 26.12
N LYS A 24 6.18 -2.89 25.67
CA LYS A 24 5.04 -2.00 25.94
C LYS A 24 3.73 -2.55 25.37
N GLU A 25 3.74 -3.04 24.13
CA GLU A 25 2.56 -3.66 23.51
C GLU A 25 2.11 -4.93 24.26
N LYS A 26 3.05 -5.71 24.82
CA LYS A 26 2.75 -6.87 25.67
C LYS A 26 2.06 -6.45 26.97
N ASP A 27 2.53 -5.40 27.63
CA ASP A 27 1.94 -4.89 28.87
C ASP A 27 0.52 -4.37 28.62
N GLU A 28 0.34 -3.55 27.57
CA GLU A 28 -0.98 -3.04 27.14
C GLU A 28 -1.97 -4.16 26.75
N TYR A 29 -1.47 -5.31 26.29
CA TYR A 29 -2.30 -6.47 25.95
C TYR A 29 -2.77 -7.23 27.20
N SER A 30 -1.92 -7.29 28.24
CA SER A 30 -2.20 -8.00 29.49
C SER A 30 -3.28 -7.30 30.34
N GLU A 31 -3.40 -5.98 30.21
CA GLU A 31 -4.38 -5.17 30.95
C GLU A 31 -5.82 -5.23 30.39
N ARG A 32 -6.03 -5.82 29.20
CA ARG A 32 -7.33 -5.78 28.50
C ARG A 32 -8.30 -6.93 28.85
N GLY A 33 -7.98 -7.74 29.86
CA GLY A 33 -8.95 -8.65 30.50
C GLY A 33 -9.53 -9.76 29.61
N SER A 34 -8.90 -10.09 28.48
CA SER A 34 -9.41 -11.04 27.48
C SER A 34 -9.28 -12.52 27.88
N GLY A 35 -8.64 -12.81 29.02
CA GLY A 35 -8.38 -14.18 29.50
C GLY A 35 -7.23 -14.91 28.81
N PHE A 36 -6.50 -14.26 27.89
CA PHE A 36 -5.32 -14.81 27.24
C PHE A 36 -4.04 -14.34 27.94
N THR A 37 -3.17 -15.28 28.30
CA THR A 37 -1.82 -15.00 28.84
C THR A 37 -0.77 -15.17 27.75
N SER A 38 0.01 -14.12 27.48
CA SER A 38 1.17 -14.18 26.58
C SER A 38 2.29 -15.00 27.24
N GLU A 39 2.67 -16.12 26.64
CA GLU A 39 3.67 -17.05 27.18
C GLU A 39 5.11 -16.59 26.86
N SER A 40 5.43 -16.33 25.59
CA SER A 40 6.75 -15.86 25.17
C SER A 40 6.72 -15.05 23.88
N ILE A 41 7.77 -14.26 23.63
CA ILE A 41 8.08 -13.67 22.32
C ILE A 41 9.18 -14.53 21.71
N ASP A 42 8.89 -15.21 20.60
CA ASP A 42 9.80 -16.20 20.00
C ASP A 42 11.07 -15.57 19.39
N GLY A 43 11.05 -14.27 19.08
CA GLY A 43 12.23 -13.50 18.66
C GLY A 43 11.90 -12.28 17.80
N LEU A 44 12.90 -11.46 17.51
CA LEU A 44 12.82 -10.31 16.59
C LEU A 44 13.54 -10.65 15.29
N LEU A 45 12.80 -10.71 14.17
CA LEU A 45 13.39 -10.92 12.85
C LEU A 45 13.77 -9.58 12.21
N LEU A 46 15.06 -9.35 11.99
CA LEU A 46 15.58 -8.17 11.30
C LEU A 46 16.01 -8.54 9.87
N ALA A 47 15.29 -8.06 8.86
CA ALA A 47 15.66 -8.21 7.46
C ALA A 47 16.41 -6.95 6.99
N VAL A 48 17.68 -7.11 6.60
CA VAL A 48 18.53 -6.00 6.10
C VAL A 48 18.80 -6.22 4.61
N TYR A 49 18.42 -5.24 3.78
CA TYR A 49 18.62 -5.28 2.33
C TYR A 49 19.68 -4.25 1.92
N LYS A 50 20.62 -4.67 1.06
CA LYS A 50 21.70 -3.79 0.57
C LYS A 50 21.25 -3.05 -0.68
N TYR A 51 21.16 -1.72 -0.60
CA TYR A 51 20.77 -0.85 -1.72
C TYR A 51 21.97 -0.51 -2.62
N THR A 52 21.93 -0.89 -3.90
CA THR A 52 22.92 -0.49 -4.91
C THR A 52 22.21 -0.11 -6.22
N PRO A 53 21.90 1.17 -6.47
CA PRO A 53 21.09 1.52 -7.63
C PRO A 53 21.97 1.70 -8.88
N MET A 54 22.06 0.67 -9.72
CA MET A 54 22.64 0.79 -11.07
C MET A 54 21.70 1.56 -12.01
N GLY A 55 22.26 2.40 -12.87
CA GLY A 55 21.52 3.27 -13.79
C GLY A 55 20.70 2.47 -14.79
N GLY A 56 19.37 2.64 -14.74
CA GLY A 56 18.39 1.98 -15.57
C GLY A 56 17.01 2.56 -15.26
N SER A 57 16.13 2.52 -16.26
CA SER A 57 14.71 2.88 -16.12
C SER A 57 14.10 2.29 -14.85
N SER A 58 13.33 3.08 -14.10
CA SER A 58 12.54 2.52 -12.99
C SER A 58 11.28 1.79 -13.47
N TYR A 59 11.01 1.70 -14.78
CA TYR A 59 9.78 1.12 -15.29
C TYR A 59 9.74 -0.39 -15.01
N ILE A 60 8.66 -0.82 -14.37
CA ILE A 60 8.35 -2.23 -14.15
C ILE A 60 7.03 -2.52 -14.85
N GLU A 61 7.01 -3.56 -15.69
CA GLU A 61 5.79 -4.01 -16.34
C GLU A 61 4.85 -4.63 -15.29
N LEU A 62 3.58 -4.21 -15.30
CA LEU A 62 2.59 -4.77 -14.39
C LEU A 62 2.29 -6.22 -14.76
N PRO A 63 2.10 -7.12 -13.77
CA PRO A 63 1.59 -8.44 -14.06
C PRO A 63 0.25 -8.36 -14.81
N ALA A 64 0.08 -9.20 -15.83
CA ALA A 64 -1.11 -9.18 -16.68
C ALA A 64 -2.42 -9.31 -15.88
N TYR A 65 -2.40 -9.97 -14.72
CA TYR A 65 -3.55 -10.05 -13.81
C TYR A 65 -4.02 -8.67 -13.31
N ILE A 66 -3.09 -7.75 -13.06
CA ILE A 66 -3.36 -6.38 -12.62
C ILE A 66 -3.66 -5.49 -13.82
N ASP A 67 -2.85 -5.56 -14.88
CA ASP A 67 -3.02 -4.73 -16.07
C ASP A 67 -4.40 -4.93 -16.74
N ARG A 68 -4.85 -6.19 -16.88
CA ARG A 68 -6.18 -6.53 -17.43
C ARG A 68 -7.34 -5.94 -16.63
N LYS A 69 -7.14 -5.59 -15.36
CA LYS A 69 -8.17 -4.91 -14.57
C LYS A 69 -8.45 -3.52 -15.12
N ARG A 70 -7.56 -2.90 -15.91
CA ARG A 70 -7.73 -1.53 -16.46
C ARG A 70 -8.11 -0.54 -15.36
N ALA A 71 -7.38 -0.61 -14.26
CA ALA A 71 -7.61 0.15 -13.03
C ALA A 71 -6.40 1.03 -12.67
N THR A 72 -5.35 0.98 -13.47
CA THR A 72 -4.08 1.65 -13.26
C THR A 72 -3.63 2.34 -14.55
N ILE A 73 -2.80 3.37 -14.41
CA ILE A 73 -2.00 3.96 -15.47
C ILE A 73 -0.53 3.77 -15.06
N ASN A 74 0.23 3.05 -15.87
CA ASN A 74 1.63 2.72 -15.62
C ASN A 74 2.54 3.55 -16.55
N PRO A 75 3.03 4.73 -16.11
CA PRO A 75 3.82 5.60 -16.98
C PRO A 75 5.18 4.98 -17.29
N GLN A 76 5.44 4.73 -18.57
CA GLN A 76 6.71 4.25 -19.09
C GLN A 76 7.74 5.39 -19.04
N ASN A 77 8.66 5.30 -18.09
CA ASN A 77 9.73 6.26 -17.90
C ASN A 77 11.11 5.59 -18.07
N VAL A 78 12.10 6.32 -18.55
CA VAL A 78 13.50 5.84 -18.69
C VAL A 78 14.41 6.33 -17.57
N ASP A 79 13.89 7.22 -16.73
CA ASP A 79 14.55 7.85 -15.60
C ASP A 79 14.16 7.19 -14.26
N ARG A 80 14.45 7.86 -13.14
CA ARG A 80 14.11 7.43 -11.77
C ARG A 80 12.93 8.21 -11.18
N TYR A 81 12.19 8.94 -12.00
CA TYR A 81 11.11 9.84 -11.57
C TYR A 81 9.73 9.18 -11.60
N CYS A 82 9.61 7.86 -11.46
CA CYS A 82 8.32 7.15 -11.54
C CYS A 82 7.26 7.70 -10.57
N PHE A 83 7.65 8.13 -9.36
CA PHE A 83 6.73 8.79 -8.43
C PHE A 83 6.13 10.07 -9.03
N LYS A 84 6.97 10.97 -9.56
CA LYS A 84 6.54 12.19 -10.27
C LYS A 84 5.60 11.84 -11.41
N TRP A 85 5.97 10.89 -12.26
CA TRP A 85 5.13 10.49 -13.39
C TRP A 85 3.80 9.87 -12.95
N ALA A 86 3.76 9.06 -11.89
CA ALA A 86 2.54 8.50 -11.35
C ALA A 86 1.59 9.60 -10.81
N ILE A 87 2.13 10.62 -10.12
CA ILE A 87 1.33 11.78 -9.67
C ILE A 87 0.79 12.56 -10.87
N LEU A 88 1.61 12.82 -11.88
CA LEU A 88 1.20 13.59 -13.06
C LEU A 88 0.22 12.83 -13.96
N ALA A 89 0.19 11.49 -13.90
CA ALA A 89 -0.70 10.65 -14.71
C ALA A 89 -2.19 10.99 -14.54
N ARG A 90 -2.61 11.52 -13.37
CA ARG A 90 -3.98 12.01 -13.13
C ARG A 90 -4.42 13.07 -14.14
N HIS A 91 -3.49 13.87 -14.65
CA HIS A 91 -3.77 14.98 -15.56
C HIS A 91 -3.71 14.60 -17.04
N VAL A 92 -3.21 13.40 -17.34
CA VAL A 92 -3.00 12.93 -18.71
C VAL A 92 -4.28 12.29 -19.24
N THR A 93 -5.05 13.05 -20.00
CA THR A 93 -6.36 12.61 -20.52
C THR A 93 -6.31 12.08 -21.95
N LYS A 94 -5.30 12.48 -22.74
CA LYS A 94 -5.15 12.09 -24.15
C LYS A 94 -4.27 10.84 -24.30
N PRO A 95 -4.74 9.81 -25.03
CA PRO A 95 -3.89 8.67 -25.38
C PRO A 95 -2.65 9.08 -26.21
N PRO A 96 -1.51 8.38 -26.08
CA PRO A 96 -1.25 7.28 -25.15
C PRO A 96 -0.96 7.77 -23.72
N VAL A 97 -1.83 7.42 -22.77
CA VAL A 97 -1.71 7.88 -21.37
C VAL A 97 -0.54 7.22 -20.62
N TYR A 98 -0.07 6.06 -21.07
CA TYR A 98 1.03 5.33 -20.45
C TYR A 98 2.42 5.82 -20.88
N ARG A 99 2.52 6.70 -21.88
CA ARG A 99 3.82 7.12 -22.40
C ARG A 99 4.17 8.51 -21.87
N VAL A 100 5.30 8.62 -21.17
CA VAL A 100 5.82 9.90 -20.69
C VAL A 100 6.44 10.68 -21.85
N ARG A 101 5.79 11.80 -22.21
CA ARG A 101 6.20 12.77 -23.25
C ARG A 101 5.67 14.16 -22.89
N GLU A 102 5.52 15.04 -23.88
CA GLU A 102 4.90 16.37 -23.78
C GLU A 102 3.57 16.39 -23.02
N ASN A 103 2.76 15.33 -23.11
CA ASN A 103 1.50 15.18 -22.37
C ASN A 103 1.68 15.16 -20.84
N TYR A 104 2.85 14.73 -20.35
CA TYR A 104 3.23 14.79 -18.94
C TYR A 104 4.01 16.07 -18.63
N TRP A 105 4.94 16.49 -19.50
CA TRP A 105 5.81 17.64 -19.27
C TRP A 105 5.04 18.95 -19.04
N GLN A 106 3.92 19.14 -19.74
CA GLN A 106 3.02 20.28 -19.54
C GLN A 106 2.36 20.36 -18.14
N HIS A 107 2.57 19.36 -17.29
CA HIS A 107 1.99 19.28 -15.95
C HIS A 107 3.03 19.31 -14.84
N GLU A 108 4.32 19.45 -15.16
CA GLU A 108 5.40 19.36 -14.16
C GLU A 108 5.29 20.40 -13.04
N ASP A 109 4.85 21.61 -13.37
CA ASP A 109 4.74 22.72 -12.41
C ASP A 109 3.48 22.64 -11.51
N LYS A 110 2.66 21.58 -11.64
CA LYS A 110 1.43 21.44 -10.84
C LYS A 110 1.67 21.09 -9.38
N TYR A 111 2.81 20.48 -9.06
CA TYR A 111 3.16 20.07 -7.71
C TYR A 111 4.60 20.41 -7.39
N ASN A 112 4.84 20.68 -6.12
CA ASN A 112 6.18 20.87 -5.60
C ASN A 112 6.81 19.49 -5.29
N PHE A 113 7.85 19.12 -6.02
CA PHE A 113 8.66 17.91 -5.80
C PHE A 113 10.01 18.22 -5.15
N ASP A 114 10.16 19.39 -4.54
CA ASP A 114 11.34 19.75 -3.74
C ASP A 114 11.36 18.92 -2.44
N ASP A 115 12.53 18.81 -1.83
CA ASP A 115 12.80 18.08 -0.57
C ASP A 115 12.52 16.57 -0.57
N ILE A 116 12.20 15.99 -1.72
CA ILE A 116 12.14 14.54 -1.91
C ILE A 116 13.32 14.04 -2.73
N THR A 117 13.68 12.79 -2.49
CA THR A 117 14.73 12.09 -3.25
C THR A 117 14.13 11.30 -4.40
N PHE A 118 14.97 10.97 -5.39
CA PHE A 118 14.60 10.11 -6.50
C PHE A 118 15.61 8.95 -6.63
N PRO A 119 15.16 7.69 -6.65
CA PRO A 119 13.78 7.21 -6.56
C PRO A 119 13.13 7.54 -5.20
N THR A 120 11.85 7.92 -5.17
CA THR A 120 11.19 8.44 -3.96
C THR A 120 10.83 7.31 -2.99
N PRO A 121 11.48 7.23 -1.80
CA PRO A 121 11.11 6.26 -0.78
C PRO A 121 9.75 6.60 -0.16
N LEU A 122 9.12 5.61 0.48
CA LEU A 122 7.85 5.83 1.20
C LEU A 122 8.00 6.89 2.31
N SER A 123 9.19 7.00 2.91
CA SER A 123 9.53 7.97 3.94
C SER A 123 9.53 9.43 3.47
N ASP A 124 9.65 9.67 2.16
CA ASP A 124 9.60 11.01 1.56
C ASP A 124 8.18 11.44 1.14
N ILE A 125 7.21 10.53 1.10
CA ILE A 125 5.82 10.87 0.75
C ILE A 125 5.20 11.90 1.70
N PRO A 126 5.38 11.79 3.04
CA PRO A 126 4.91 12.84 3.95
C PRO A 126 5.55 14.21 3.69
N LYS A 127 6.80 14.27 3.20
CA LYS A 127 7.45 15.53 2.81
C LYS A 127 6.78 16.11 1.57
N PHE A 128 6.49 15.30 0.57
CA PHE A 128 5.73 15.71 -0.61
C PHE A 128 4.34 16.24 -0.24
N GLU A 129 3.60 15.53 0.63
CA GLU A 129 2.28 16.00 1.11
C GLU A 129 2.37 17.29 1.93
N LYS A 130 3.46 17.50 2.68
CA LYS A 130 3.72 18.75 3.40
C LYS A 130 3.99 19.91 2.44
N ASN A 131 4.72 19.66 1.36
CA ASN A 131 5.02 20.65 0.33
C ASN A 131 3.81 20.96 -0.58
N ASN A 132 2.79 20.11 -0.56
CA ASN A 132 1.55 20.26 -1.33
C ASN A 132 0.32 20.15 -0.40
N ILE A 133 -0.02 21.25 0.28
CA ILE A 133 -0.96 21.25 1.43
C ILE A 133 -2.31 20.54 1.19
N ASN A 134 -2.85 20.61 -0.03
CA ASN A 134 -4.14 20.02 -0.41
C ASN A 134 -4.05 18.57 -0.93
N VAL A 135 -2.85 17.98 -0.90
CA VAL A 135 -2.57 16.65 -1.42
C VAL A 135 -2.52 15.61 -0.30
N SER A 136 -3.08 14.43 -0.59
CA SER A 136 -2.94 13.23 0.22
C SER A 136 -2.71 12.00 -0.66
N ILE A 137 -1.98 11.02 -0.16
CA ILE A 137 -1.53 9.86 -0.93
C ILE A 137 -1.77 8.58 -0.13
N ASN A 138 -2.37 7.61 -0.78
CA ASN A 138 -2.29 6.21 -0.37
C ASN A 138 -1.31 5.47 -1.27
N VAL A 139 -0.53 4.56 -0.70
CA VAL A 139 0.32 3.62 -1.42
C VAL A 139 -0.07 2.20 -1.06
N TYR A 140 -0.23 1.37 -2.09
CA TYR A 140 -0.53 -0.04 -1.95
C TYR A 140 0.59 -0.89 -2.56
N GLY A 141 0.88 -2.02 -1.94
CA GLY A 141 1.81 -3.01 -2.44
C GLY A 141 1.09 -4.13 -3.20
N LEU A 142 1.88 -4.99 -3.84
CA LEU A 142 1.38 -6.14 -4.59
C LEU A 142 2.06 -7.44 -4.12
N ASP A 143 1.25 -8.36 -3.63
CA ASP A 143 1.68 -9.66 -3.14
C ASP A 143 1.40 -10.74 -4.19
N LYS A 144 2.43 -11.47 -4.58
CA LYS A 144 2.29 -12.62 -5.49
C LYS A 144 1.84 -13.84 -4.69
N LYS A 145 0.64 -14.35 -4.98
CA LYS A 145 0.10 -15.57 -4.37
C LYS A 145 0.10 -16.72 -5.37
N PHE A 146 0.77 -17.80 -5.02
CA PHE A 146 0.66 -19.09 -5.71
C PHE A 146 -0.42 -19.92 -5.02
N GLN A 147 -1.47 -20.26 -5.77
CA GLN A 147 -2.58 -21.07 -5.26
C GLN A 147 -2.77 -22.28 -6.17
N PRO A 148 -2.22 -23.47 -5.82
CA PRO A 148 -2.58 -24.71 -6.49
C PRO A 148 -4.11 -24.92 -6.39
N PRO A 149 -4.81 -25.34 -7.46
CA PRO A 149 -4.32 -25.90 -8.72
C PRO A 149 -4.14 -24.87 -9.86
N ARG A 150 -4.13 -23.56 -9.57
CA ARG A 150 -4.00 -22.54 -10.63
C ARG A 150 -2.59 -22.58 -11.21
N GLU A 151 -2.52 -22.75 -12.53
CA GLU A 151 -1.28 -22.75 -13.31
C GLU A 151 -0.55 -21.39 -13.26
N TYR A 152 -1.30 -20.29 -13.09
CA TYR A 152 -0.77 -18.93 -13.08
C TYR A 152 -0.90 -18.27 -11.70
N PRO A 153 0.11 -17.49 -11.26
CA PRO A 153 0.05 -16.77 -10.00
C PRO A 153 -1.07 -15.72 -10.01
N THR A 154 -1.65 -15.54 -8.83
CA THR A 154 -2.58 -14.44 -8.55
C THR A 154 -1.85 -13.33 -7.81
N TYR A 155 -2.46 -12.15 -7.77
CA TYR A 155 -1.90 -11.01 -7.07
C TYR A 155 -2.94 -10.37 -6.16
N GLU A 156 -2.53 -10.10 -4.93
CA GLU A 156 -3.32 -9.42 -3.92
C GLU A 156 -2.70 -8.06 -3.62
N VAL A 157 -3.53 -7.02 -3.65
CA VAL A 157 -3.15 -5.67 -3.27
C VAL A 157 -3.29 -5.55 -1.75
N TYR A 158 -2.39 -4.84 -1.09
CA TYR A 158 -2.41 -4.56 0.34
C TYR A 158 -1.94 -3.13 0.64
N PRO A 159 -2.39 -2.48 1.73
CA PRO A 159 -1.97 -1.12 2.07
C PRO A 159 -0.53 -1.08 2.59
N LEU A 160 0.27 -0.15 2.07
CA LEU A 160 1.62 0.17 2.57
C LEU A 160 1.62 1.48 3.36
N LEU A 161 0.96 2.51 2.81
CA LEU A 161 0.78 3.81 3.41
C LEU A 161 -0.66 4.25 3.12
N VAL A 162 -1.41 4.66 4.14
CA VAL A 162 -2.78 5.13 3.94
C VAL A 162 -2.94 6.42 4.72
N ALA A 163 -3.33 7.49 4.04
CA ALA A 163 -3.61 8.77 4.64
C ALA A 163 -4.72 8.64 5.70
N ASP A 164 -4.59 9.38 6.81
CA ASP A 164 -5.63 9.43 7.84
C ASP A 164 -6.89 10.12 7.31
N GLU A 165 -6.71 11.17 6.52
CA GLU A 165 -7.79 11.89 5.85
C GLU A 165 -7.46 12.10 4.37
N GLU A 166 -8.43 11.81 3.51
CA GLU A 166 -8.33 12.09 2.07
C GLU A 166 -8.60 13.59 1.85
N LYS A 167 -7.57 14.32 1.42
CA LYS A 167 -7.67 15.75 1.03
C LYS A 167 -8.29 15.89 -0.36
N THR A 168 -8.56 17.13 -0.77
CA THR A 168 -9.19 17.45 -2.07
C THR A 168 -8.44 16.87 -3.26
N GLU A 169 -7.11 16.86 -3.20
CA GLU A 169 -6.26 16.26 -4.22
C GLU A 169 -5.68 14.93 -3.72
N HIS A 170 -6.51 13.90 -3.74
CA HIS A 170 -6.12 12.58 -3.29
C HIS A 170 -5.59 11.70 -4.42
N PHE A 171 -4.54 10.92 -4.13
CA PHE A 171 -3.96 9.95 -5.04
C PHE A 171 -3.87 8.56 -4.41
N ASP A 172 -4.28 7.56 -5.16
CA ASP A 172 -4.01 6.16 -4.85
C ASP A 172 -2.88 5.68 -5.79
N LEU A 173 -1.78 5.20 -5.22
CA LEU A 173 -0.62 4.70 -5.95
C LEU A 173 -0.41 3.20 -5.67
N LEU A 174 0.04 2.47 -6.67
CA LEU A 174 0.51 1.09 -6.54
C LEU A 174 2.04 1.10 -6.63
N LEU A 175 2.72 0.56 -5.63
CA LEU A 175 4.16 0.34 -5.63
C LEU A 175 4.43 -1.12 -6.03
N VAL A 176 5.10 -1.30 -7.16
CA VAL A 176 5.51 -2.62 -7.66
C VAL A 176 7.01 -2.76 -7.52
N THR A 177 7.47 -3.94 -7.13
CA THR A 177 8.89 -4.24 -6.93
C THR A 177 9.31 -5.43 -7.79
N ASP A 178 10.48 -5.33 -8.42
CA ASP A 178 11.13 -6.41 -9.16
C ASP A 178 12.62 -6.43 -8.82
N GLY A 179 13.03 -7.43 -8.04
CA GLY A 179 14.35 -7.45 -7.41
C GLY A 179 14.57 -6.22 -6.53
N ASP A 180 15.62 -5.47 -6.83
CA ASP A 180 15.99 -4.23 -6.11
C ASP A 180 15.33 -2.96 -6.68
N ASN A 181 14.55 -3.10 -7.76
CA ASN A 181 13.87 -1.98 -8.39
C ASN A 181 12.44 -1.84 -7.88
N SER A 182 12.00 -0.59 -7.77
CA SER A 182 10.62 -0.25 -7.40
C SER A 182 10.04 0.78 -8.37
N HIS A 183 8.74 0.66 -8.65
CA HIS A 183 8.01 1.51 -9.58
C HIS A 183 6.66 1.95 -9.00
N TYR A 184 6.38 3.25 -9.05
CA TYR A 184 5.06 3.78 -8.72
C TYR A 184 4.17 3.82 -9.96
N THR A 185 2.94 3.37 -9.78
CA THR A 185 1.89 3.34 -10.79
C THR A 185 0.67 4.08 -10.23
N PHE A 186 0.00 4.88 -11.06
CA PHE A 186 -1.23 5.56 -10.65
C PHE A 186 -2.43 4.60 -10.66
N ILE A 187 -3.22 4.56 -9.58
CA ILE A 187 -4.47 3.81 -9.52
C ILE A 187 -5.61 4.74 -9.94
N SER A 188 -6.08 4.58 -11.17
CA SER A 188 -7.19 5.37 -11.72
C SER A 188 -8.56 4.89 -11.24
N ASN A 189 -8.67 3.64 -10.77
CA ASN A 189 -9.91 3.11 -10.21
C ASN A 189 -9.65 2.06 -9.12
N PHE A 190 -9.63 2.51 -7.87
CA PHE A 190 -9.35 1.66 -6.72
C PHE A 190 -10.33 0.48 -6.60
N SER A 191 -11.65 0.74 -6.64
CA SER A 191 -12.66 -0.32 -6.52
C SER A 191 -12.49 -1.42 -7.57
N ARG A 192 -12.19 -1.06 -8.82
CA ARG A 192 -11.93 -2.00 -9.92
C ARG A 192 -10.67 -2.83 -9.68
N LEU A 193 -9.62 -2.23 -9.11
CA LEU A 193 -8.38 -2.91 -8.77
C LEU A 193 -8.60 -4.01 -7.72
N ILE A 194 -9.32 -3.70 -6.63
CA ILE A 194 -9.45 -4.60 -5.47
C ILE A 194 -10.70 -5.48 -5.47
N ARG A 195 -11.58 -5.35 -6.45
CA ARG A 195 -12.85 -6.09 -6.48
C ARG A 195 -12.68 -7.61 -6.41
N LYS A 196 -11.89 -8.17 -7.33
CA LYS A 196 -11.71 -9.62 -7.49
C LYS A 196 -11.05 -10.31 -6.29
N GLN A 197 -10.32 -9.56 -5.45
CA GLN A 197 -9.72 -10.09 -4.22
C GLN A 197 -10.69 -10.06 -3.02
N LYS A 198 -11.82 -9.35 -3.10
CA LYS A 198 -12.76 -9.22 -1.98
C LYS A 198 -14.14 -9.80 -2.25
N THR A 199 -14.62 -9.76 -3.49
CA THR A 199 -15.96 -10.22 -3.82
C THR A 199 -16.06 -10.80 -5.22
N GLY A 200 -16.90 -11.83 -5.36
CA GLY A 200 -17.30 -12.41 -6.64
C GLY A 200 -18.61 -11.83 -7.19
N HIS A 201 -19.29 -10.95 -6.44
CA HIS A 201 -20.55 -10.35 -6.90
C HIS A 201 -20.31 -9.32 -8.00
N ASP A 202 -21.27 -9.16 -8.92
CA ASP A 202 -21.22 -8.22 -10.06
C ASP A 202 -21.90 -6.85 -9.82
N GLY A 203 -22.42 -6.62 -8.61
CA GLY A 203 -23.01 -5.34 -8.21
C GLY A 203 -22.00 -4.20 -7.99
N ARG A 204 -22.52 -2.97 -7.92
CA ARG A 204 -21.75 -1.80 -7.50
C ARG A 204 -21.40 -1.91 -6.02
N VAL A 205 -20.11 -1.79 -5.73
CA VAL A 205 -19.54 -1.93 -4.39
C VAL A 205 -18.55 -0.79 -4.16
N VAL A 206 -18.60 -0.18 -2.98
CA VAL A 206 -17.59 0.76 -2.50
C VAL A 206 -16.73 0.10 -1.44
N PHE A 207 -15.49 0.53 -1.30
CA PHE A 207 -14.53 -0.10 -0.41
C PHE A 207 -13.88 0.92 0.51
N CYS A 208 -13.65 0.52 1.75
CA CYS A 208 -12.74 1.25 2.62
C CYS A 208 -11.31 1.07 2.11
N LYS A 209 -10.64 2.17 1.77
CA LYS A 209 -9.25 2.19 1.29
C LYS A 209 -8.23 1.72 2.33
N ARG A 210 -8.59 1.73 3.62
CA ARG A 210 -7.71 1.29 4.72
C ARG A 210 -7.82 -0.21 5.03
N CYS A 211 -9.02 -0.72 5.22
CA CYS A 211 -9.26 -2.13 5.62
C CYS A 211 -9.82 -3.03 4.51
N PHE A 212 -10.14 -2.45 3.34
CA PHE A 212 -10.75 -3.12 2.18
C PHE A 212 -12.11 -3.78 2.44
N THR A 213 -12.78 -3.43 3.54
CA THR A 213 -14.18 -3.81 3.75
C THR A 213 -15.03 -3.25 2.62
N SER A 214 -15.87 -4.12 2.04
CA SER A 214 -16.78 -3.78 0.95
C SER A 214 -18.18 -3.51 1.44
N PHE A 215 -18.81 -2.50 0.84
CA PHE A 215 -20.20 -2.14 1.05
C PHE A 215 -20.92 -2.13 -0.29
N ASP A 216 -21.91 -3.00 -0.45
CA ASP A 216 -22.79 -3.00 -1.61
C ASP A 216 -23.91 -1.97 -1.44
N ASN A 217 -24.63 -1.68 -2.52
CA ASN A 217 -25.79 -0.78 -2.48
C ASN A 217 -27.10 -1.52 -2.14
N GLN A 218 -27.04 -2.69 -1.49
CA GLN A 218 -28.26 -3.41 -1.13
C GLN A 218 -28.89 -2.74 0.09
N ASN A 219 -30.04 -2.11 -0.12
CA ASN A 219 -30.82 -1.49 0.95
C ASN A 219 -31.53 -2.55 1.78
N LEU A 220 -30.89 -2.98 2.87
CA LEU A 220 -31.46 -3.88 3.86
C LEU A 220 -32.01 -3.05 5.04
N LYS A 221 -33.18 -3.45 5.56
CA LYS A 221 -33.96 -2.69 6.56
C LYS A 221 -33.19 -2.25 7.81
N TYR A 222 -32.11 -2.96 8.17
CA TYR A 222 -31.31 -2.72 9.38
C TYR A 222 -29.80 -2.62 9.12
N LYS A 223 -29.38 -2.41 7.86
CA LYS A 223 -27.97 -2.32 7.49
C LYS A 223 -27.75 -1.16 6.54
N LEU A 224 -26.82 -0.28 6.90
CA LEU A 224 -26.39 0.78 5.99
C LEU A 224 -25.72 0.16 4.76
N SER A 225 -25.90 0.82 3.63
CA SER A 225 -25.41 0.38 2.33
C SER A 225 -24.55 1.47 1.68
N GLY A 226 -23.75 1.09 0.70
CA GLY A 226 -23.00 2.01 -0.14
C GLY A 226 -22.12 3.00 0.63
N GLN A 227 -22.24 4.29 0.27
CA GLN A 227 -21.39 5.36 0.79
C GLN A 227 -21.64 5.65 2.28
N GLU A 228 -22.90 5.61 2.73
CA GLU A 228 -23.23 5.87 4.13
C GLU A 228 -22.61 4.83 5.08
N ALA A 229 -22.60 3.57 4.66
CA ALA A 229 -21.95 2.50 5.40
C ALA A 229 -20.42 2.68 5.44
N LEU A 230 -19.84 3.14 4.33
CA LEU A 230 -18.42 3.44 4.26
C LEU A 230 -18.04 4.62 5.17
N ASP A 231 -18.84 5.68 5.19
CA ASP A 231 -18.58 6.86 6.03
C ASP A 231 -18.63 6.50 7.52
N GLN A 232 -19.59 5.66 7.93
CA GLN A 232 -19.59 5.12 9.30
C GLN A 232 -18.40 4.20 9.58
N GLN A 233 -18.03 3.33 8.63
CA GLN A 233 -16.85 2.48 8.78
C GLN A 233 -15.59 3.32 8.94
N LYS A 234 -15.44 4.44 8.23
CA LYS A 234 -14.27 5.32 8.31
C LYS A 234 -14.08 5.88 9.73
N LEU A 235 -15.16 6.21 10.45
CA LEU A 235 -15.11 6.66 11.85
C LEU A 235 -14.53 5.61 12.81
N ILE A 236 -14.70 4.32 12.50
CA ILE A 236 -14.23 3.20 13.33
C ILE A 236 -12.86 2.69 12.86
N CYS A 237 -12.60 2.76 11.55
CA CYS A 237 -11.42 2.20 10.90
C CYS A 237 -10.13 2.98 11.20
N GLY A 238 -10.23 4.24 11.64
CA GLY A 238 -9.08 5.06 12.06
C GLY A 238 -8.48 4.64 13.41
N THR A 239 -9.28 4.06 14.31
CA THR A 239 -8.89 3.72 15.69
C THR A 239 -8.06 2.43 15.77
N HIS A 240 -8.13 1.58 14.75
CA HIS A 240 -7.40 0.32 14.67
C HIS A 240 -6.45 0.36 13.46
N LYS A 241 -5.16 0.59 13.72
CA LYS A 241 -4.12 0.41 12.68
C LYS A 241 -4.26 -1.00 12.10
N PRO A 242 -4.26 -1.17 10.76
CA PRO A 242 -4.30 -2.50 10.17
C PRO A 242 -3.11 -3.31 10.67
N ILE A 243 -3.41 -4.31 11.49
CA ILE A 243 -2.46 -5.33 11.93
C ILE A 243 -2.37 -6.29 10.75
N LEU A 244 -1.17 -6.53 10.23
CA LEU A 244 -0.94 -7.56 9.22
C LEU A 244 -1.22 -8.92 9.89
N PRO A 245 -2.29 -9.65 9.55
CA PRO A 245 -2.57 -10.91 10.20
C PRO A 245 -1.63 -11.96 9.60
N GLU A 246 -0.62 -12.39 10.35
CA GLU A 246 0.10 -13.62 10.02
C GLU A 246 -0.78 -14.81 10.40
N MET A 247 -1.31 -15.50 9.39
CA MET A 247 -1.95 -16.80 9.59
C MET A 247 -0.89 -17.89 9.72
N ARG A 248 -0.79 -18.51 10.89
CA ARG A 248 -0.02 -19.76 11.07
C ARG A 248 -0.70 -20.87 10.28
N TYR A 249 0.03 -21.52 9.38
CA TYR A 249 -0.43 -22.78 8.77
C TYR A 249 -0.52 -23.86 9.86
N GLY A 250 -1.65 -24.57 9.86
CA GLY A 250 -2.04 -25.54 10.89
C GLY A 250 -1.07 -26.70 11.06
N GLY A 251 -1.10 -27.25 12.27
CA GLY A 251 -0.13 -28.18 12.82
C GLY A 251 -0.01 -29.52 12.10
N GLY A 252 1.23 -30.01 12.05
CA GLY A 252 1.49 -31.44 11.88
C GLY A 252 1.15 -32.16 13.19
N VAL A 253 0.20 -33.07 13.09
CA VAL A 253 -0.12 -34.05 14.14
C VAL A 253 1.06 -35.02 14.23
N SER A 254 1.78 -35.01 15.35
CA SER A 254 2.70 -36.08 15.71
C SER A 254 1.91 -37.17 16.43
N THR A 255 1.60 -38.25 15.73
CA THR A 255 1.14 -39.48 16.37
C THR A 255 2.34 -40.17 17.02
N ILE A 256 2.12 -40.56 18.27
CA ILE A 256 2.91 -41.44 19.16
C ILE A 256 3.73 -42.52 18.45
#